data_AF-A0A078KZ52-F1
#
_entry.id   AF-A0A078KZ52-F1
#
_cell.length_a   1.000
_cell.length_b   1.000
_cell.length_c   1.000
_cell.angle_alpha   90.00
_cell.angle_beta   90.00
_cell.angle_gamma   90.00
#
_symmetry.space_group_name_H-M   'P 1'
#
loop_
_entity.id
_entity.type
_entity.pdbx_description
1 polymer ?
#
loop_
_entity_poly.entity_id
_entity_poly.type
_entity_poly.pdbx_seq_one_letter_code
_entity_poly.pdbx_strand_id
1 'polypeptide(L)'
;MPLLDKALENFPRSEVWRLQTDGCQATQGPNNFRPQFYNGMQAGFDFINRNSDAELTPELIEGIYQSAYQYESDFSTDEVFRKGFSEGYGAFEIFFPLEGLEGQAGITEAGLDELLEALTVAYQKKGSRIYPQYGIVIDIDGVPFPINFDPTGFDSADEAKDALRTHLLNASHSKDAYKGDKNGVVLTKVELTSYKASRKEILAWVQADIDKYGAELAKAKEITSPQQRKQAEIIAINNFVRKLHQCHYFPDGNGRTFVFLLANMLLLQNGHGMKITENPAHYAAYSSQELLQETLHDLDHFNEYKITNAKNYLVGLTANDTVLNQRDQVKATLITHLSQDPLIAMAQIDELYHQIRDNDLVVPQGYFPDPTGFSAYIFYKAAPEIKDGRLRVLNILKEAYVDKLEQLVQNVPEVEEEQRIGYGSKAETPGNVLQAMIDRQTISVDVPHNAVSALVQGYEEAVTAREEHVERVNDIT
;
A
#
# COMPACT_ATOMS: atom_id res chain seq x y z
N MET A 1 18.85 -15.36 3.85
CA MET A 1 18.30 -13.99 3.78
C MET A 1 16.81 -14.12 3.99
N PRO A 2 16.24 -13.45 5.00
CA PRO A 2 14.80 -13.39 5.22
C PRO A 2 14.01 -13.01 3.95
N LEU A 3 12.75 -13.43 3.83
CA LEU A 3 11.96 -13.22 2.60
C LEU A 3 11.69 -11.73 2.32
N LEU A 4 11.48 -10.92 3.36
CA LEU A 4 11.24 -9.48 3.21
C LEU A 4 12.48 -8.76 2.68
N ASP A 5 13.66 -9.02 3.26
CA ASP A 5 14.93 -8.44 2.80
C ASP A 5 15.18 -8.75 1.32
N LYS A 6 14.87 -9.99 0.91
CA LYS A 6 14.96 -10.40 -0.50
C LYS A 6 13.99 -9.63 -1.38
N ALA A 7 12.76 -9.42 -0.92
CA ALA A 7 11.74 -8.72 -1.69
C ALA A 7 12.06 -7.23 -1.84
N LEU A 8 12.65 -6.61 -0.81
CA LEU A 8 13.11 -5.22 -0.80
C LEU A 8 14.43 -5.00 -1.55
N GLU A 9 15.09 -6.07 -2.04
CA GLU A 9 16.25 -5.91 -2.90
C GLU A 9 15.91 -5.03 -4.11
N ASN A 10 16.73 -3.99 -4.33
CA ASN A 10 16.55 -2.96 -5.34
C ASN A 10 15.29 -2.09 -5.18
N PHE A 11 14.54 -2.19 -4.08
CA PHE A 11 13.47 -1.24 -3.76
C PHE A 11 14.07 0.02 -3.13
N PRO A 12 13.65 1.24 -3.51
CA PRO A 12 14.20 2.49 -2.97
C PRO A 12 13.97 2.61 -1.46
N ARG A 13 15.06 2.77 -0.69
CA ARG A 13 14.98 2.87 0.77
C ARG A 13 14.18 4.09 1.26
N SER A 14 14.13 5.15 0.47
CA SER A 14 13.35 6.37 0.72
C SER A 14 11.84 6.17 0.61
N GLU A 15 11.38 5.07 0.00
CA GLU A 15 9.97 4.82 -0.32
C GLU A 15 9.35 3.67 0.50
N VAL A 16 10.08 3.09 1.48
CA VAL A 16 9.57 1.99 2.32
C VAL A 16 8.28 2.37 3.06
N TRP A 17 8.09 3.66 3.36
CA TRP A 17 6.87 4.17 4.00
C TRP A 17 5.59 3.87 3.19
N ARG A 18 5.68 3.69 1.86
CA ARG A 18 4.52 3.33 1.01
C ARG A 18 3.99 1.93 1.29
N LEU A 19 4.81 1.05 1.86
CA LEU A 19 4.36 -0.27 2.32
C LEU A 19 3.58 -0.19 3.64
N GLN A 20 3.64 0.96 4.32
CA GLN A 20 3.11 1.18 5.66
C GLN A 20 1.83 2.03 5.64
N THR A 21 1.57 2.74 4.55
CA THR A 21 0.43 3.66 4.39
C THR A 21 -0.52 3.18 3.30
N ASP A 22 -1.79 3.55 3.44
CA ASP A 22 -2.79 3.42 2.39
C ASP A 22 -2.29 4.13 1.11
N GLY A 23 -2.24 3.43 -0.01
CA GLY A 23 -1.78 3.99 -1.29
C GLY A 23 -2.66 5.16 -1.75
N CYS A 24 -3.97 5.08 -1.49
CA CYS A 24 -4.91 6.18 -1.76
C CYS A 24 -4.64 7.43 -0.90
N GLN A 25 -3.81 7.33 0.13
CA GLN A 25 -3.34 8.45 0.94
C GLN A 25 -1.85 8.74 0.72
N ALA A 26 -1.16 8.05 -0.20
CA ALA A 26 0.25 8.29 -0.47
C ALA A 26 0.50 9.69 -1.06
N THR A 27 -0.51 10.29 -1.68
CA THR A 27 -0.50 11.69 -2.13
C THR A 27 -0.37 12.68 -0.97
N GLN A 28 -0.81 12.33 0.24
CA GLN A 28 -0.61 13.12 1.46
C GLN A 28 0.83 13.00 2.01
N GLY A 29 1.63 12.16 1.37
CA GLY A 29 3.04 12.02 1.62
C GLY A 29 3.39 11.31 2.91
N PRO A 30 4.68 11.34 3.26
CA PRO A 30 5.23 10.33 4.11
C PRO A 30 5.16 10.69 5.60
N ASN A 31 4.55 11.85 5.90
CA ASN A 31 4.26 12.38 7.22
C ASN A 31 2.74 12.36 7.53
N ASN A 32 1.92 11.77 6.65
CA ASN A 32 0.47 11.78 6.80
C ASN A 32 0.00 11.14 8.13
N PHE A 33 0.69 10.10 8.58
CA PHE A 33 0.38 9.45 9.85
C PHE A 33 1.26 9.93 11.01
N ARG A 34 0.73 9.80 12.23
CA ARG A 34 1.48 10.08 13.46
C ARG A 34 2.74 9.20 13.58
N PRO A 35 3.83 9.68 14.21
CA PRO A 35 5.06 8.90 14.36
C PRO A 35 4.86 7.52 15.03
N GLN A 36 3.93 7.40 15.97
CA GLN A 36 3.59 6.13 16.63
C GLN A 36 3.11 5.07 15.65
N PHE A 37 2.33 5.48 14.64
CA PHE A 37 1.84 4.59 13.59
C PHE A 37 3.01 4.02 12.78
N TYR A 38 3.92 4.87 12.31
CA TYR A 38 5.09 4.43 11.53
C TYR A 38 6.04 3.55 12.35
N ASN A 39 6.29 3.89 13.62
CA ASN A 39 7.08 3.05 14.53
C ASN A 39 6.45 1.66 14.72
N GLY A 40 5.12 1.62 14.85
CA GLY A 40 4.34 0.39 14.89
C GLY A 40 4.48 -0.42 13.61
N MET A 41 4.22 0.19 12.45
CA MET A 41 4.35 -0.48 11.16
C MET A 41 5.75 -1.03 10.93
N GLN A 42 6.81 -0.27 11.26
CA GLN A 42 8.19 -0.75 11.19
C GLN A 42 8.40 -1.99 12.08
N ALA A 43 7.96 -1.94 13.34
CA ALA A 43 8.08 -3.09 14.25
C ALA A 43 7.28 -4.32 13.78
N GLY A 44 6.13 -4.10 13.15
CA GLY A 44 5.34 -5.14 12.48
C GLY A 44 6.08 -5.77 11.31
N PHE A 45 6.66 -4.95 10.42
CA PHE A 45 7.47 -5.42 9.30
C PHE A 45 8.70 -6.20 9.78
N ASP A 46 9.40 -5.71 10.80
CA ASP A 46 10.51 -6.41 11.43
C ASP A 46 10.08 -7.75 12.04
N PHE A 47 8.89 -7.81 12.63
CA PHE A 47 8.32 -9.04 13.19
C PHE A 47 8.05 -10.07 12.09
N ILE A 48 7.35 -9.71 11.02
CA ILE A 48 7.10 -10.64 9.91
C ILE A 48 8.40 -11.02 9.19
N ASN A 49 9.41 -10.16 9.16
CA ASN A 49 10.72 -10.49 8.60
C ASN A 49 11.40 -11.62 9.39
N ARG A 50 11.40 -11.54 10.72
CA ARG A 50 11.95 -12.58 11.60
C ARG A 50 11.16 -13.89 11.58
N ASN A 51 9.89 -13.83 11.19
CA ASN A 51 8.97 -14.97 11.16
C ASN A 51 8.54 -15.33 9.73
N SER A 52 9.32 -14.95 8.72
CA SER A 52 8.87 -15.07 7.32
C SER A 52 8.61 -16.51 6.90
N ASP A 53 9.26 -17.48 7.54
CA ASP A 53 9.13 -18.91 7.25
C ASP A 53 8.32 -19.66 8.34
N ALA A 54 7.74 -18.93 9.30
CA ALA A 54 6.97 -19.52 10.38
C ALA A 54 5.62 -20.06 9.88
N GLU A 55 5.18 -21.17 10.48
CA GLU A 55 3.84 -21.71 10.25
C GLU A 55 2.78 -20.71 10.75
N LEU A 56 1.73 -20.56 9.96
CA LEU A 56 0.62 -19.68 10.29
C LEU A 56 -0.20 -20.27 11.44
N THR A 57 -0.24 -19.56 12.57
CA THR A 57 -1.02 -19.92 13.76
C THR A 57 -1.78 -18.70 14.29
N PRO A 58 -2.83 -18.89 15.11
CA PRO A 58 -3.49 -17.78 15.79
C PRO A 58 -2.50 -16.93 16.62
N GLU A 59 -1.53 -17.56 17.28
CA GLU A 59 -0.51 -16.88 18.08
C GLU A 59 0.44 -16.06 17.21
N LEU A 60 0.80 -16.53 16.01
CA LEU A 60 1.60 -15.74 15.07
C LEU A 60 0.84 -14.47 14.65
N ILE A 61 -0.45 -14.59 14.33
CA ILE A 61 -1.31 -13.45 13.96
C ILE A 61 -1.40 -12.45 15.12
N GLU A 62 -1.60 -12.92 16.35
CA GLU A 62 -1.60 -12.06 17.54
C GLU A 62 -0.23 -11.39 17.76
N GLY A 63 0.88 -12.08 17.49
CA GLY A 63 2.22 -11.51 17.55
C GLY A 63 2.45 -10.40 16.52
N ILE A 64 1.89 -10.52 15.31
CA ILE A 64 1.89 -9.44 14.30
C ILE A 64 1.17 -8.22 14.87
N TYR A 65 -0.04 -8.40 15.40
CA TYR A 65 -0.83 -7.33 16.01
C TYR A 65 -0.07 -6.64 17.15
N GLN A 66 0.41 -7.41 18.12
CA GLN A 66 1.12 -6.86 19.28
C GLN A 66 2.37 -6.09 18.85
N SER A 67 3.11 -6.59 17.86
CA SER A 67 4.29 -5.90 17.34
C SER A 67 3.95 -4.57 16.67
N ALA A 68 2.86 -4.54 15.89
CA ALA A 68 2.46 -3.36 15.15
C ALA A 68 1.74 -2.31 16.01
N TYR A 69 1.01 -2.74 17.04
CA TYR A 69 0.14 -1.86 17.82
C TYR A 69 0.79 -1.36 19.13
N GLN A 70 1.92 -1.94 19.56
CA GLN A 70 2.54 -1.62 20.86
C GLN A 70 2.92 -0.15 21.08
N TYR A 71 3.02 0.64 20.01
CA TYR A 71 3.38 2.07 20.07
C TYR A 71 2.18 3.00 20.21
N GLU A 72 0.96 2.47 20.12
CA GLU A 72 -0.26 3.26 20.29
C GLU A 72 -0.48 3.64 21.76
N SER A 73 -1.05 4.82 22.00
CA SER A 73 -1.38 5.29 23.35
C SER A 73 -2.23 4.26 24.10
N ASP A 74 -3.23 3.74 23.42
CA ASP A 74 -4.26 2.86 23.99
C ASP A 74 -3.66 1.53 24.41
N PHE A 75 -2.63 1.05 23.72
CA PHE A 75 -1.89 -0.15 24.11
C PHE A 75 -1.19 0.01 25.48
N SER A 76 -0.69 1.21 25.79
CA SER A 76 -0.03 1.48 27.06
C SER A 76 -1.03 1.67 28.21
N THR A 77 -2.26 2.10 27.92
CA THR A 77 -3.24 2.47 28.94
C THR A 77 -4.33 1.43 29.17
N ASP A 78 -4.61 0.57 28.18
CA ASP A 78 -5.75 -0.35 28.20
C ASP A 78 -5.31 -1.81 28.03
N GLU A 79 -5.70 -2.65 28.98
CA GLU A 79 -5.39 -4.09 28.99
C GLU A 79 -6.06 -4.85 27.85
N VAL A 80 -7.21 -4.37 27.35
CA VAL A 80 -7.92 -4.99 26.22
C VAL A 80 -7.04 -4.99 24.97
N PHE A 81 -6.35 -3.89 24.70
CA PHE A 81 -5.43 -3.77 23.54
C PHE A 81 -4.17 -4.61 23.72
N ARG A 82 -3.69 -4.81 24.95
CA ARG A 82 -2.53 -5.69 25.20
C ARG A 82 -2.85 -7.17 25.05
N LYS A 83 -4.09 -7.56 25.33
CA LYS A 83 -4.53 -8.96 25.27
C LYS A 83 -4.59 -9.52 23.85
N GLY A 84 -4.57 -8.68 22.81
CA GLY A 84 -4.70 -9.12 21.43
C GLY A 84 -6.16 -9.34 21.07
N PHE A 85 -6.51 -10.59 20.80
CA PHE A 85 -7.88 -10.93 20.39
C PHE A 85 -8.92 -10.42 21.40
N SER A 86 -9.86 -9.61 20.90
CA SER A 86 -10.90 -8.93 21.66
C SER A 86 -12.08 -9.86 21.90
N GLU A 87 -12.43 -10.08 23.17
CA GLU A 87 -13.69 -10.73 23.57
C GLU A 87 -14.90 -9.77 23.50
N GLY A 88 -14.64 -8.51 23.13
CA GLY A 88 -15.61 -7.44 23.02
C GLY A 88 -16.36 -7.44 21.69
N TYR A 89 -17.14 -6.38 21.50
CA TYR A 89 -17.78 -6.08 20.22
C TYR A 89 -16.83 -5.26 19.37
N GLY A 90 -16.64 -5.65 18.11
CA GLY A 90 -15.95 -4.85 17.09
C GLY A 90 -16.95 -4.36 16.05
N ALA A 91 -16.75 -3.16 15.52
CA ALA A 91 -17.53 -2.65 14.42
C ALA A 91 -16.71 -1.71 13.56
N PHE A 92 -16.97 -1.74 12.26
CA PHE A 92 -16.49 -0.74 11.32
C PHE A 92 -17.50 -0.54 10.20
N GLU A 93 -17.49 0.64 9.62
CA GLU A 93 -18.51 1.06 8.67
C GLU A 93 -18.21 0.61 7.24
N ILE A 94 -19.25 0.29 6.47
CA ILE A 94 -19.17 -0.03 5.05
C ILE A 94 -20.24 0.72 4.24
N PHE A 95 -19.89 1.09 3.01
CA PHE A 95 -20.73 1.84 2.07
C PHE A 95 -20.17 1.71 0.64
N PHE A 96 -20.99 2.04 -0.36
CA PHE A 96 -20.65 1.95 -1.79
C PHE A 96 -19.76 3.12 -2.25
N PRO A 97 -18.96 2.91 -3.32
CA PRO A 97 -18.13 3.94 -3.94
C PRO A 97 -18.98 4.86 -4.82
N LEU A 98 -19.82 5.68 -4.20
CA LEU A 98 -20.46 6.80 -4.91
C LEU A 98 -19.47 7.95 -5.10
N GLU A 99 -19.84 8.91 -5.93
CA GLU A 99 -18.99 10.05 -6.29
C GLU A 99 -18.34 10.74 -5.07
N GLY A 100 -17.01 10.71 -5.02
CA GLY A 100 -16.20 11.27 -3.94
C GLY A 100 -15.89 10.30 -2.79
N LEU A 101 -16.34 9.04 -2.87
CA LEU A 101 -16.17 8.01 -1.84
C LEU A 101 -15.30 6.82 -2.30
N GLU A 102 -14.78 6.84 -3.52
CA GLU A 102 -14.15 5.70 -4.19
C GLU A 102 -12.99 5.10 -3.37
N GLY A 103 -12.14 5.94 -2.78
CA GLY A 103 -11.00 5.50 -1.97
C GLY A 103 -11.33 5.11 -0.51
N GLN A 104 -12.60 5.21 -0.08
CA GLN A 104 -13.03 4.91 1.29
C GLN A 104 -14.12 3.83 1.36
N ALA A 105 -14.77 3.54 0.23
CA ALA A 105 -15.83 2.55 0.15
C ALA A 105 -15.31 1.15 0.47
N GLY A 106 -16.15 0.36 1.13
CA GLY A 106 -15.79 -1.00 1.56
C GLY A 106 -16.43 -2.11 0.72
N ILE A 107 -17.35 -1.77 -0.19
CA ILE A 107 -18.20 -2.77 -0.86
C ILE A 107 -18.54 -2.38 -2.30
N THR A 108 -18.62 -3.39 -3.18
CA THR A 108 -19.13 -3.26 -4.55
C THR A 108 -20.35 -4.14 -4.76
N GLU A 109 -21.04 -3.99 -5.90
CA GLU A 109 -22.17 -4.84 -6.27
C GLU A 109 -21.78 -6.33 -6.37
N ALA A 110 -20.59 -6.62 -6.89
CA ALA A 110 -20.08 -7.99 -6.99
C ALA A 110 -19.70 -8.55 -5.61
N GLY A 111 -19.08 -7.72 -4.77
CA GLY A 111 -18.71 -8.10 -3.41
C GLY A 111 -19.90 -8.26 -2.47
N LEU A 112 -21.02 -7.59 -2.72
CA LEU A 112 -22.27 -7.74 -1.98
C LEU A 112 -22.80 -9.18 -2.01
N ASP A 113 -22.72 -9.87 -3.15
CA ASP A 113 -23.15 -11.26 -3.27
C ASP A 113 -22.32 -12.19 -2.37
N GLU A 114 -21.00 -12.06 -2.42
CA GLU A 114 -20.09 -12.86 -1.58
C GLU A 114 -20.27 -12.53 -0.09
N LEU A 115 -20.51 -11.26 0.26
CA LEU A 115 -20.79 -10.86 1.63
C LEU A 115 -22.09 -11.49 2.15
N LEU A 116 -23.18 -11.47 1.37
CA LEU A 116 -24.47 -12.04 1.76
C LEU A 116 -24.39 -13.56 1.95
N GLU A 117 -23.66 -14.26 1.09
CA GLU A 117 -23.40 -15.69 1.27
C GLU A 117 -22.66 -15.93 2.58
N ALA A 118 -21.60 -15.16 2.85
CA ALA A 118 -20.79 -15.31 4.03
C ALA A 118 -21.57 -14.99 5.34
N LEU A 119 -22.42 -13.96 5.32
CA LEU A 119 -23.35 -13.63 6.40
C LEU A 119 -24.35 -14.77 6.62
N THR A 120 -24.94 -15.31 5.54
CA THR A 120 -25.89 -16.44 5.62
C THR A 120 -25.24 -17.66 6.29
N VAL A 121 -24.00 -18.00 5.91
CA VAL A 121 -23.24 -19.08 6.53
C VAL A 121 -22.95 -18.79 8.01
N ALA A 122 -22.61 -17.54 8.36
CA ALA A 122 -22.35 -17.15 9.75
C ALA A 122 -23.59 -17.31 10.64
N TYR A 123 -24.77 -16.95 10.13
CA TYR A 123 -26.06 -17.13 10.82
C TYR A 123 -26.44 -18.62 10.98
N GLN A 124 -26.01 -19.49 10.07
CA GLN A 124 -26.29 -20.93 10.12
C GLN A 124 -25.34 -21.71 11.05
N LYS A 125 -24.06 -21.33 11.15
CA LYS A 125 -23.01 -22.10 11.86
C LYS A 125 -23.04 -22.00 13.40
N LYS A 126 -23.72 -21.01 13.97
CA LYS A 126 -24.11 -21.01 15.40
C LYS A 126 -25.62 -21.17 15.46
N GLY A 127 -26.10 -22.29 15.99
CA GLY A 127 -27.51 -22.70 16.02
C GLY A 127 -28.52 -21.80 16.76
N SER A 128 -28.35 -20.47 16.76
CA SER A 128 -29.43 -19.52 17.02
C SER A 128 -29.13 -18.20 16.30
N ARG A 129 -30.15 -17.59 15.70
CA ARG A 129 -30.17 -16.23 15.10
C ARG A 129 -29.62 -15.10 16.00
N ILE A 130 -29.29 -15.39 17.26
CA ILE A 130 -29.00 -14.39 18.30
C ILE A 130 -27.51 -14.00 18.34
N TYR A 131 -26.58 -14.86 17.89
CA TYR A 131 -25.12 -14.60 18.02
C TYR A 131 -24.29 -15.22 16.87
N PRO A 132 -24.37 -14.72 15.62
CA PRO A 132 -23.45 -15.14 14.56
C PRO A 132 -22.00 -14.72 14.89
N GLN A 133 -21.01 -15.29 14.21
CA GLN A 133 -19.59 -14.93 14.40
C GLN A 133 -19.35 -13.44 14.10
N TYR A 134 -19.99 -12.93 13.06
CA TYR A 134 -20.01 -11.54 12.63
C TYR A 134 -21.32 -11.30 11.87
N GLY A 135 -21.74 -10.03 11.75
CA GLY A 135 -23.01 -9.65 11.16
C GLY A 135 -23.01 -8.20 10.68
N ILE A 136 -24.18 -7.71 10.30
CA ILE A 136 -24.39 -6.31 9.91
C ILE A 136 -25.33 -5.64 10.91
N VAL A 137 -24.94 -4.47 11.39
CA VAL A 137 -25.79 -3.57 12.17
C VAL A 137 -26.10 -2.32 11.35
N ILE A 138 -27.37 -1.95 11.32
CA ILE A 138 -27.88 -0.79 10.57
C ILE A 138 -28.46 0.20 11.56
N ASP A 139 -27.87 1.38 11.64
CA ASP A 139 -28.39 2.52 12.39
C ASP A 139 -29.10 3.48 11.42
N ILE A 140 -30.30 3.93 11.78
CA ILE A 140 -31.13 4.79 10.93
C ILE A 140 -31.59 5.95 11.80
N ASP A 141 -31.32 7.17 11.36
CA ASP A 141 -31.74 8.36 12.09
C ASP A 141 -33.26 8.38 12.32
N GLY A 142 -33.65 8.73 13.55
CA GLY A 142 -35.04 8.65 14.02
C GLY A 142 -35.54 7.25 14.39
N VAL A 143 -34.77 6.19 14.20
CA VAL A 143 -35.11 4.83 14.68
C VAL A 143 -34.44 4.60 16.04
N PRO A 144 -35.19 4.21 17.09
CA PRO A 144 -34.67 4.18 18.46
C PRO A 144 -33.66 3.06 18.75
N PHE A 145 -33.56 2.04 17.89
CA PHE A 145 -32.67 0.89 18.08
C PHE A 145 -32.04 0.45 16.76
N PRO A 146 -30.73 0.11 16.75
CA PRO A 146 -30.10 -0.45 15.57
C PRO A 146 -30.72 -1.79 15.15
N ILE A 147 -30.76 -2.03 13.84
CA ILE A 147 -31.29 -3.24 13.23
C ILE A 147 -30.13 -4.22 13.03
N ASN A 148 -30.26 -5.45 13.53
CA ASN A 148 -29.37 -6.54 13.14
C ASN A 148 -29.90 -7.15 11.84
N PHE A 149 -29.13 -7.06 10.76
CA PHE A 149 -29.54 -7.57 9.46
C PHE A 149 -29.34 -9.09 9.39
N ASP A 150 -30.46 -9.83 9.40
CA ASP A 150 -30.48 -11.30 9.25
C ASP A 150 -30.88 -11.69 7.82
N PRO A 151 -29.95 -12.13 6.96
CA PRO A 151 -30.26 -12.52 5.59
C PRO A 151 -31.17 -13.76 5.52
N THR A 152 -31.29 -14.54 6.59
CA THR A 152 -32.16 -15.73 6.65
C THR A 152 -33.63 -15.40 6.97
N GLY A 153 -33.92 -14.11 7.20
CA GLY A 153 -35.27 -13.62 7.49
C GLY A 153 -36.10 -13.25 6.26
N PHE A 154 -35.51 -13.22 5.06
CA PHE A 154 -36.15 -12.83 3.81
C PHE A 154 -36.71 -14.03 3.04
N ASP A 155 -37.67 -13.79 2.14
CA ASP A 155 -38.28 -14.85 1.33
C ASP A 155 -37.33 -15.38 0.25
N SER A 156 -36.33 -14.58 -0.15
CA SER A 156 -35.30 -14.95 -1.12
C SER A 156 -33.96 -14.24 -0.88
N ALA A 157 -32.89 -14.79 -1.47
CA ALA A 157 -31.57 -14.14 -1.46
C ALA A 157 -31.57 -12.78 -2.20
N ASP A 158 -32.34 -12.67 -3.28
CA ASP A 158 -32.47 -11.42 -4.04
C ASP A 158 -33.15 -10.33 -3.19
N GLU A 159 -34.19 -10.68 -2.43
CA GLU A 159 -34.85 -9.75 -1.51
C GLU A 159 -33.91 -9.27 -0.39
N ALA A 160 -33.14 -10.20 0.20
CA ALA A 160 -32.11 -9.83 1.18
C ALA A 160 -31.05 -8.91 0.56
N LYS A 161 -30.63 -9.19 -0.68
CA LYS A 161 -29.68 -8.37 -1.41
C LYS A 161 -30.19 -6.95 -1.64
N ASP A 162 -31.40 -6.81 -2.18
CA ASP A 162 -32.00 -5.51 -2.46
C ASP A 162 -32.20 -4.67 -1.19
N ALA A 163 -32.58 -5.32 -0.08
CA ALA A 163 -32.71 -4.68 1.22
C ALA A 163 -31.36 -4.14 1.72
N LEU A 164 -30.31 -4.99 1.77
CA LEU A 164 -28.99 -4.57 2.22
C LEU A 164 -28.39 -3.49 1.31
N ARG A 165 -28.54 -3.66 -0.01
CA ARG A 165 -28.09 -2.69 -1.02
C ARG A 165 -28.69 -1.31 -0.79
N THR A 166 -29.98 -1.24 -0.48
CA THR A 166 -30.67 0.02 -0.19
C THR A 166 -30.07 0.73 1.03
N HIS A 167 -29.80 -0.02 2.11
CA HIS A 167 -29.18 0.57 3.30
C HIS A 167 -27.75 1.06 3.04
N LEU A 168 -26.96 0.32 2.26
CA LEU A 168 -25.60 0.71 1.89
C LEU A 168 -25.58 1.96 1.00
N LEU A 169 -26.53 2.11 0.07
CA LEU A 169 -26.67 3.32 -0.74
C LEU A 169 -27.03 4.52 0.14
N ASN A 170 -27.97 4.36 1.07
CA ASN A 170 -28.31 5.42 2.01
C ASN A 170 -27.11 5.79 2.90
N ALA A 171 -26.31 4.81 3.34
CA ALA A 171 -25.09 5.07 4.10
C ALA A 171 -24.05 5.85 3.29
N SER A 172 -23.94 5.54 1.99
CA SER A 172 -23.07 6.28 1.07
C SER A 172 -23.51 7.74 0.95
N HIS A 173 -24.81 7.99 0.71
CA HIS A 173 -25.35 9.35 0.62
C HIS A 173 -25.21 10.15 1.93
N SER A 174 -25.15 9.45 3.08
CA SER A 174 -25.00 10.06 4.40
C SER A 174 -23.57 10.53 4.68
N LYS A 175 -22.60 10.24 3.81
CA LYS A 175 -21.21 10.65 4.00
C LYS A 175 -20.98 12.12 3.72
N ASP A 176 -20.16 12.75 4.56
CA ASP A 176 -19.75 14.13 4.35
C ASP A 176 -19.02 14.30 3.01
N ALA A 177 -18.14 13.36 2.67
CA ALA A 177 -17.35 13.36 1.44
C ALA A 177 -18.14 13.07 0.15
N TYR A 178 -19.41 12.65 0.24
CA TYR A 178 -20.25 12.42 -0.94
C TYR A 178 -20.53 13.75 -1.65
N LYS A 179 -20.21 13.82 -2.96
CA LYS A 179 -20.31 15.04 -3.78
C LYS A 179 -21.66 15.19 -4.53
N GLY A 180 -22.50 14.15 -4.55
CA GLY A 180 -23.79 14.19 -5.24
C GLY A 180 -24.96 14.79 -4.42
N ASP A 181 -26.18 14.64 -4.94
CA ASP A 181 -27.38 15.20 -4.30
C ASP A 181 -27.74 14.47 -2.99
N LYS A 182 -27.84 15.23 -1.89
CA LYS A 182 -28.21 14.74 -0.55
C LYS A 182 -29.70 14.94 -0.21
N ASN A 183 -30.52 15.43 -1.15
CA ASN A 183 -31.93 15.71 -0.90
C ASN A 183 -32.72 14.42 -0.60
N GLY A 184 -33.45 14.43 0.53
CA GLY A 184 -34.30 13.31 0.94
C GLY A 184 -33.55 12.08 1.45
N VAL A 185 -32.25 12.20 1.73
CA VAL A 185 -31.44 11.10 2.26
C VAL A 185 -31.85 10.78 3.69
N VAL A 186 -32.13 9.50 3.93
CA VAL A 186 -32.29 8.95 5.28
C VAL A 186 -30.89 8.67 5.82
N LEU A 187 -30.48 9.42 6.84
CA LEU A 187 -29.18 9.23 7.49
C LEU A 187 -29.09 7.80 8.00
N THR A 188 -28.20 7.03 7.39
CA THR A 188 -28.04 5.60 7.64
C THR A 188 -26.56 5.32 7.90
N LYS A 189 -26.27 4.47 8.88
CA LYS A 189 -24.95 3.90 9.11
C LYS A 189 -25.05 2.39 8.97
N VAL A 190 -24.16 1.77 8.21
CA VAL A 190 -24.11 0.31 8.06
C VAL A 190 -22.74 -0.17 8.54
N GLU A 191 -22.73 -1.03 9.55
CA GLU A 191 -21.50 -1.54 10.14
C GLU A 191 -21.39 -3.05 9.97
N LEU A 192 -20.21 -3.52 9.58
CA LEU A 192 -19.78 -4.90 9.80
C LEU A 192 -19.35 -5.06 11.24
N THR A 193 -19.84 -6.10 11.90
CA THR A 193 -19.76 -6.22 13.36
C THR A 193 -19.33 -7.61 13.77
N SER A 194 -18.49 -7.69 14.79
CA SER A 194 -18.11 -8.94 15.45
C SER A 194 -18.76 -9.03 16.81
N TYR A 195 -19.38 -10.18 17.10
CA TYR A 195 -20.10 -10.38 18.35
C TYR A 195 -19.17 -10.91 19.44
N LYS A 196 -19.51 -10.60 20.69
CA LYS A 196 -18.77 -11.06 21.87
C LYS A 196 -18.59 -12.59 21.84
N ALA A 197 -17.36 -13.01 22.09
CA ALA A 197 -16.97 -14.41 22.11
C ALA A 197 -15.85 -14.60 23.13
N SER A 198 -15.78 -15.78 23.74
CA SER A 198 -14.64 -16.10 24.60
C SER A 198 -13.36 -16.22 23.76
N ARG A 199 -12.19 -15.91 24.34
CA ARG A 199 -10.90 -16.10 23.66
C ARG A 199 -10.75 -17.50 23.07
N LYS A 200 -11.21 -18.53 23.79
CA LYS A 200 -11.17 -19.93 23.31
C LYS A 200 -11.98 -20.12 22.03
N GLU A 201 -13.15 -19.51 21.91
CA GLU A 201 -13.95 -19.55 20.68
C GLU A 201 -13.26 -18.81 19.54
N ILE A 202 -12.73 -17.62 19.80
CA ILE A 202 -12.03 -16.81 18.79
C ILE A 202 -10.85 -17.58 18.22
N LEU A 203 -9.98 -18.14 19.08
CA LEU A 203 -8.84 -18.94 18.63
C LEU A 203 -9.27 -20.16 17.79
N ALA A 204 -10.37 -20.82 18.17
CA ALA A 204 -10.91 -21.93 17.40
C ALA A 204 -11.44 -21.49 16.02
N TRP A 205 -12.06 -20.32 15.91
CA TRP A 205 -12.52 -19.78 14.63
C TRP A 205 -11.35 -19.35 13.74
N VAL A 206 -10.37 -18.64 14.29
CA VAL A 206 -9.17 -18.24 13.56
C VAL A 206 -8.43 -19.49 13.07
N GLN A 207 -8.30 -20.53 13.89
CA GLN A 207 -7.70 -21.79 13.45
C GLN A 207 -8.51 -22.44 12.31
N ALA A 208 -9.84 -22.47 12.39
CA ALA A 208 -10.66 -23.01 11.30
C ALA A 208 -10.53 -22.19 9.99
N ASP A 209 -10.37 -20.87 10.09
CA ASP A 209 -10.11 -20.00 8.94
C ASP A 209 -8.71 -20.27 8.36
N ILE A 210 -7.69 -20.51 9.20
CA ILE A 210 -6.33 -20.96 8.78
C ILE A 210 -6.39 -22.31 8.07
N ASP A 211 -7.11 -23.28 8.62
CA ASP A 211 -7.25 -24.62 8.02
C ASP A 211 -7.93 -24.53 6.64
N LYS A 212 -8.96 -23.68 6.51
CA LYS A 212 -9.63 -23.41 5.24
C LYS A 212 -8.67 -22.78 4.23
N TYR A 213 -7.89 -21.78 4.64
CA TYR A 213 -6.84 -21.17 3.82
C TYR A 213 -5.83 -22.22 3.31
N GLY A 214 -5.33 -23.09 4.21
CA GLY A 214 -4.41 -24.16 3.85
C GLY A 214 -4.98 -25.13 2.81
N ALA A 215 -6.27 -25.47 2.92
CA ALA A 215 -6.97 -26.32 1.96
C ALA A 215 -7.17 -25.64 0.59
N GLU A 216 -7.50 -24.35 0.55
CA GLU A 216 -7.60 -23.58 -0.70
C GLU A 216 -6.24 -23.47 -1.39
N LEU A 217 -5.18 -23.21 -0.63
CA LEU A 217 -3.82 -23.13 -1.14
C LEU A 217 -3.32 -24.48 -1.68
N ALA A 218 -3.62 -25.58 -1.01
CA ALA A 218 -3.28 -26.92 -1.49
C ALA A 218 -3.93 -27.21 -2.85
N LYS A 219 -5.22 -26.88 -3.01
CA LYS A 219 -5.92 -27.00 -4.30
C LYS A 219 -5.33 -26.11 -5.38
N ALA A 220 -4.95 -24.88 -5.03
CA ALA A 220 -4.31 -23.97 -5.98
C ALA A 220 -2.99 -24.55 -6.52
N LYS A 221 -2.18 -25.17 -5.67
CA LYS A 221 -0.91 -25.82 -6.03
C LYS A 221 -1.05 -26.98 -7.00
N GLU A 222 -2.22 -27.62 -7.07
CA GLU A 222 -2.53 -28.69 -8.03
C GLU A 222 -2.75 -28.16 -9.47
N ILE A 223 -3.02 -26.85 -9.64
CA ILE A 223 -3.21 -26.24 -10.95
C ILE A 223 -1.89 -26.23 -11.73
N THR A 224 -1.88 -26.74 -12.95
CA THR A 224 -0.66 -26.90 -13.77
C THR A 224 -0.22 -25.60 -14.46
N SER A 225 -1.17 -24.75 -14.86
CA SER A 225 -0.87 -23.45 -15.47
C SER A 225 -0.29 -22.48 -14.43
N PRO A 226 0.94 -21.97 -14.61
CA PRO A 226 1.56 -21.07 -13.63
C PRO A 226 0.75 -19.81 -13.35
N GLN A 227 0.13 -19.23 -14.38
CA GLN A 227 -0.69 -18.03 -14.24
C GLN A 227 -1.97 -18.30 -13.45
N GLN A 228 -2.68 -19.39 -13.78
CA GLN A 228 -3.91 -19.75 -13.07
C GLN A 228 -3.62 -20.19 -11.63
N ARG A 229 -2.48 -20.87 -11.40
CA ARG A 229 -1.99 -21.19 -10.06
C ARG A 229 -1.76 -19.91 -9.25
N LYS A 230 -0.96 -18.97 -9.77
CA LYS A 230 -0.71 -17.68 -9.10
C LYS A 230 -2.02 -16.96 -8.74
N GLN A 231 -2.99 -16.92 -9.66
CA GLN A 231 -4.30 -16.32 -9.40
C GLN A 231 -5.07 -17.04 -8.29
N ALA A 232 -5.09 -18.37 -8.29
CA ALA A 232 -5.78 -19.16 -7.27
C ALA A 232 -5.10 -19.05 -5.88
N GLU A 233 -3.76 -19.01 -5.83
CA GLU A 233 -2.99 -18.81 -4.60
C GLU A 233 -3.27 -17.41 -4.01
N ILE A 234 -3.28 -16.36 -4.84
CA ILE A 234 -3.64 -15.00 -4.40
C ILE A 234 -5.10 -14.92 -3.93
N ILE A 235 -6.04 -15.56 -4.63
CA ILE A 235 -7.44 -15.62 -4.19
C ILE A 235 -7.56 -16.26 -2.80
N ALA A 236 -6.86 -17.38 -2.55
CA ALA A 236 -6.88 -18.04 -1.25
C ALA A 236 -6.36 -17.10 -0.13
N ILE A 237 -5.27 -16.37 -0.40
CA ILE A 237 -4.72 -15.37 0.53
C ILE A 237 -5.74 -14.25 0.78
N ASN A 238 -6.32 -13.68 -0.27
CA ASN A 238 -7.27 -12.57 -0.17
C ASN A 238 -8.55 -12.97 0.56
N ASN A 239 -9.08 -14.16 0.29
CA ASN A 239 -10.24 -14.70 0.99
C ASN A 239 -9.99 -14.83 2.50
N PHE A 240 -8.83 -15.35 2.87
CA PHE A 240 -8.44 -15.48 4.27
C PHE A 240 -8.29 -14.11 4.94
N VAL A 241 -7.55 -13.19 4.33
CA VAL A 241 -7.34 -11.83 4.88
C VAL A 241 -8.65 -11.06 5.00
N ARG A 242 -9.50 -11.07 3.96
CA ARG A 242 -10.83 -10.45 3.96
C ARG A 242 -11.69 -11.02 5.09
N LYS A 243 -11.70 -12.35 5.26
CA LYS A 243 -12.45 -13.01 6.33
C LYS A 243 -12.02 -12.53 7.71
N LEU A 244 -10.71 -12.44 7.97
CA LEU A 244 -10.20 -11.92 9.24
C LEU A 244 -10.55 -10.44 9.45
N HIS A 245 -10.43 -9.63 8.39
CA HIS A 245 -10.76 -8.21 8.43
C HIS A 245 -12.25 -7.96 8.75
N GLN A 246 -13.15 -8.71 8.10
CA GLN A 246 -14.59 -8.70 8.37
C GLN A 246 -14.94 -9.09 9.81
N CYS A 247 -14.19 -10.05 10.39
CA CYS A 247 -14.43 -10.50 11.76
C CYS A 247 -13.86 -9.57 12.83
N HIS A 248 -13.04 -8.58 12.44
CA HIS A 248 -12.55 -7.49 13.29
C HIS A 248 -12.12 -7.96 14.70
N TYR A 249 -11.26 -8.98 14.75
CA TYR A 249 -10.94 -9.69 16.00
C TYR A 249 -10.09 -8.90 17.00
N PHE A 250 -9.43 -7.82 16.57
CA PHE A 250 -8.67 -6.94 17.47
C PHE A 250 -9.50 -5.70 17.83
N PRO A 251 -9.26 -5.08 19.00
CA PRO A 251 -10.00 -3.89 19.41
C PRO A 251 -9.77 -2.69 18.45
N ASP A 252 -8.61 -2.66 17.80
CA ASP A 252 -8.25 -1.75 16.70
C ASP A 252 -7.07 -2.37 15.94
N GLY A 253 -6.59 -1.75 14.85
CA GLY A 253 -5.40 -2.18 14.13
C GLY A 253 -5.62 -3.39 13.22
N ASN A 254 -6.87 -3.79 12.98
CA ASN A 254 -7.21 -4.92 12.12
C ASN A 254 -6.71 -4.73 10.68
N GLY A 255 -6.86 -3.55 10.08
CA GLY A 255 -6.33 -3.24 8.74
C GLY A 255 -4.80 -3.39 8.68
N ARG A 256 -4.07 -2.75 9.60
CA ARG A 256 -2.61 -2.88 9.71
C ARG A 256 -2.15 -4.33 9.85
N THR A 257 -2.81 -5.07 10.74
CA THR A 257 -2.43 -6.46 11.04
C THR A 257 -2.72 -7.38 9.87
N PHE A 258 -3.94 -7.38 9.35
CA PHE A 258 -4.38 -8.36 8.36
C PHE A 258 -4.00 -7.95 6.94
N VAL A 259 -4.27 -6.70 6.57
CA VAL A 259 -4.17 -6.23 5.18
C VAL A 259 -2.73 -5.83 4.83
N PHE A 260 -2.06 -5.07 5.69
CA PHE A 260 -0.70 -4.62 5.39
C PHE A 260 0.36 -5.67 5.72
N LEU A 261 0.31 -6.26 6.91
CA LEU A 261 1.37 -7.13 7.41
C LEU A 261 1.14 -8.60 7.05
N LEU A 262 0.03 -9.20 7.49
CA LEU A 262 -0.25 -10.61 7.26
C LEU A 262 -0.38 -10.92 5.76
N ALA A 263 -1.10 -10.11 4.97
CA ALA A 263 -1.23 -10.35 3.53
C ALA A 263 0.14 -10.35 2.83
N ASN A 264 1.01 -9.39 3.12
CA ASN A 264 2.37 -9.35 2.57
C ASN A 264 3.22 -10.54 3.02
N MET A 265 3.12 -10.95 4.30
CA MET A 265 3.81 -12.15 4.79
C MET A 265 3.38 -13.41 4.01
N LEU A 266 2.07 -13.59 3.79
CA LEU A 266 1.54 -14.74 3.05
C LEU A 266 1.91 -14.69 1.56
N LEU A 267 1.91 -13.51 0.93
CA LEU A 267 2.39 -13.33 -0.45
C LEU A 267 3.87 -13.68 -0.59
N LEU A 268 4.70 -13.28 0.37
CA LEU A 268 6.12 -13.61 0.43
C LEU A 268 6.34 -15.11 0.60
N GLN A 269 5.64 -15.76 1.52
CA GLN A 269 5.72 -17.19 1.77
C GLN A 269 5.37 -18.04 0.55
N ASN A 270 4.49 -17.53 -0.32
CA ASN A 270 4.09 -18.19 -1.57
C ASN A 270 4.86 -17.69 -2.81
N GLY A 271 5.88 -16.85 -2.61
CA GLY A 271 6.80 -16.43 -3.68
C GLY A 271 6.20 -15.41 -4.66
N HIS A 272 5.15 -14.68 -4.27
CA HIS A 272 4.50 -13.66 -5.11
C HIS A 272 5.14 -12.27 -4.99
N GLY A 273 5.91 -12.03 -3.92
CA GLY A 273 6.55 -10.74 -3.65
C GLY A 273 5.80 -9.95 -2.59
N MET A 274 5.96 -8.62 -2.62
CA MET A 274 5.24 -7.68 -1.78
C MET A 274 4.35 -6.79 -2.62
N LYS A 275 3.32 -6.25 -1.98
CA LYS A 275 2.36 -5.35 -2.58
C LYS A 275 2.32 -4.02 -1.82
N ILE A 276 2.17 -2.91 -2.54
CA ILE A 276 1.79 -1.60 -1.98
C ILE A 276 0.27 -1.57 -1.95
N THR A 277 -0.35 -1.60 -0.76
CA THR A 277 -1.82 -1.71 -0.68
C THR A 277 -2.45 -0.36 -0.99
N GLU A 278 -3.18 -0.27 -2.11
CA GLU A 278 -3.81 0.97 -2.52
C GLU A 278 -4.99 1.36 -1.61
N ASN A 279 -5.96 0.45 -1.45
CA ASN A 279 -7.19 0.70 -0.69
C ASN A 279 -7.46 -0.42 0.31
N PRO A 280 -7.06 -0.28 1.59
CA PRO A 280 -7.26 -1.35 2.57
C PRO A 280 -8.75 -1.58 2.91
N ALA A 281 -9.60 -0.58 2.75
CA ALA A 281 -11.04 -0.67 3.01
C ALA A 281 -11.75 -1.71 2.14
N HIS A 282 -11.22 -2.02 0.94
CA HIS A 282 -11.81 -2.99 0.01
C HIS A 282 -11.83 -4.42 0.57
N TYR A 283 -10.94 -4.74 1.52
CA TYR A 283 -10.97 -6.02 2.25
C TYR A 283 -12.17 -6.17 3.18
N ALA A 284 -13.06 -5.17 3.27
CA ALA A 284 -14.34 -5.31 3.94
C ALA A 284 -15.29 -6.20 3.15
N ALA A 285 -15.56 -5.88 1.89
CA ALA A 285 -16.56 -6.59 1.09
C ALA A 285 -16.42 -6.39 -0.43
N TYR A 286 -15.20 -6.25 -0.96
CA TYR A 286 -14.96 -6.47 -2.38
C TYR A 286 -14.98 -7.98 -2.69
N SER A 287 -15.35 -8.34 -3.93
CA SER A 287 -15.37 -9.73 -4.39
C SER A 287 -13.97 -10.33 -4.46
N SER A 288 -13.91 -11.66 -4.51
CA SER A 288 -12.65 -12.40 -4.64
C SER A 288 -11.89 -12.01 -5.92
N GLN A 289 -12.61 -11.72 -6.99
CA GLN A 289 -11.99 -11.32 -8.26
C GLN A 289 -11.50 -9.87 -8.25
N GLU A 290 -12.26 -8.94 -7.69
CA GLU A 290 -11.81 -7.55 -7.57
C GLU A 290 -10.53 -7.48 -6.72
N LEU A 291 -10.51 -8.15 -5.57
CA LEU A 291 -9.31 -8.23 -4.72
C LEU A 291 -8.13 -8.91 -5.42
N LEU A 292 -8.37 -9.89 -6.30
CA LEU A 292 -7.31 -10.48 -7.13
C LEU A 292 -6.72 -9.43 -8.08
N GLN A 293 -7.55 -8.68 -8.81
CA GLN A 293 -7.07 -7.66 -9.75
C GLN A 293 -6.28 -6.57 -9.01
N GLU A 294 -6.81 -6.08 -7.89
CA GLU A 294 -6.12 -5.10 -7.05
C GLU A 294 -4.80 -5.64 -6.52
N THR A 295 -4.77 -6.88 -6.02
CA THR A 295 -3.52 -7.46 -5.52
C THR A 295 -2.49 -7.63 -6.64
N LEU A 296 -2.90 -8.00 -7.85
CA LEU A 296 -1.97 -8.06 -8.99
C LEU A 296 -1.43 -6.68 -9.36
N HIS A 297 -2.30 -5.67 -9.40
CA HIS A 297 -1.91 -4.28 -9.61
C HIS A 297 -0.93 -3.79 -8.53
N ASP A 298 -1.24 -4.03 -7.25
CA ASP A 298 -0.40 -3.62 -6.11
C ASP A 298 0.98 -4.32 -6.12
N LEU A 299 1.06 -5.57 -6.59
CA LEU A 299 2.31 -6.30 -6.81
C LEU A 299 3.12 -5.68 -7.97
N ASP A 300 2.46 -5.29 -9.06
CA ASP A 300 3.11 -4.66 -10.20
C ASP A 300 3.60 -3.25 -9.83
N HIS A 301 2.80 -2.47 -9.11
CA HIS A 301 3.15 -1.15 -8.58
C HIS A 301 4.38 -1.24 -7.64
N PHE A 302 4.43 -2.22 -6.73
CA PHE A 302 5.63 -2.47 -5.92
C PHE A 302 6.87 -2.77 -6.79
N ASN A 303 6.73 -3.57 -7.83
CA ASN A 303 7.84 -3.90 -8.72
C ASN A 303 8.28 -2.73 -9.59
N GLU A 304 7.39 -1.79 -9.89
CA GLU A 304 7.71 -0.58 -10.64
C GLU A 304 8.74 0.29 -9.92
N TYR A 305 8.72 0.35 -8.59
CA TYR A 305 9.75 1.07 -7.81
C TYR A 305 11.15 0.46 -7.94
N LYS A 306 11.28 -0.82 -8.33
CA LYS A 306 12.58 -1.49 -8.30
C LYS A 306 13.56 -0.95 -9.33
N ILE A 307 14.78 -0.67 -8.88
CA ILE A 307 15.86 -0.18 -9.75
C ILE A 307 16.50 -1.25 -10.64
N THR A 308 15.99 -2.49 -10.66
CA THR A 308 16.66 -3.65 -11.26
C THR A 308 17.10 -3.40 -12.71
N ASN A 309 16.23 -2.81 -13.55
CA ASN A 309 16.53 -2.58 -14.96
C ASN A 309 17.61 -1.49 -15.14
N ALA A 310 17.43 -0.34 -14.50
CA ALA A 310 18.39 0.76 -14.54
C ALA A 310 19.73 0.38 -13.93
N LYS A 311 19.73 -0.38 -12.82
CA LYS A 311 20.92 -0.97 -12.20
C LYS A 311 21.68 -1.86 -13.17
N ASN A 312 20.99 -2.79 -13.83
CA ASN A 312 21.61 -3.70 -14.81
C ASN A 312 22.22 -2.93 -15.99
N TYR A 313 21.54 -1.89 -16.47
CA TYR A 313 22.07 -1.00 -17.50
C TYR A 313 23.37 -0.32 -17.05
N LEU A 314 23.37 0.32 -15.87
CA LEU A 314 24.54 1.03 -15.35
C LEU A 314 25.73 0.10 -15.07
N VAL A 315 25.48 -1.11 -14.56
CA VAL A 315 26.53 -2.13 -14.34
C VAL A 315 27.11 -2.63 -15.67
N GLY A 316 26.30 -2.67 -16.74
CA GLY A 316 26.74 -3.03 -18.08
C GLY A 316 27.64 -1.98 -18.75
N LEU A 317 27.78 -0.78 -18.20
CA LEU A 317 28.63 0.27 -18.76
C LEU A 317 30.11 -0.09 -18.61
N THR A 318 30.84 -0.10 -19.74
CA THR A 318 32.29 -0.33 -19.76
C THR A 318 33.07 0.98 -19.84
N ALA A 319 34.25 1.02 -19.23
CA ALA A 319 35.08 2.22 -19.18
C ALA A 319 35.60 2.73 -20.54
N ASN A 320 35.64 1.89 -21.59
CA ASN A 320 36.46 2.16 -22.77
C ASN A 320 35.97 3.27 -23.72
N ASP A 321 34.77 3.85 -23.58
CA ASP A 321 34.39 5.09 -24.30
C ASP A 321 32.96 5.61 -23.98
N THR A 322 32.12 4.88 -23.24
CA THR A 322 30.67 5.18 -23.18
C THR A 322 30.31 6.34 -22.23
N VAL A 323 30.85 6.40 -21.00
CA VAL A 323 30.47 7.45 -20.03
C VAL A 323 31.29 8.74 -20.22
N LEU A 324 32.55 8.61 -20.64
CA LEU A 324 33.45 9.76 -20.83
C LEU A 324 33.07 10.60 -22.05
N ASN A 325 32.60 9.95 -23.13
CA ASN A 325 32.38 10.57 -24.44
C ASN A 325 30.92 10.55 -24.93
N GLN A 326 30.01 9.79 -24.31
CA GLN A 326 28.60 9.65 -24.75
C GLN A 326 27.59 9.94 -23.63
N ARG A 327 27.90 10.91 -22.77
CA ARG A 327 27.08 11.30 -21.60
C ARG A 327 25.59 11.41 -21.91
N ASP A 328 25.23 12.12 -22.98
CA ASP A 328 23.82 12.38 -23.31
C ASP A 328 23.10 11.11 -23.76
N GLN A 329 23.79 10.23 -24.48
CA GLN A 329 23.27 8.91 -24.84
C GLN A 329 23.09 8.04 -23.59
N VAL A 330 24.04 8.08 -22.64
CA VAL A 330 23.94 7.34 -21.38
C VAL A 330 22.73 7.82 -20.56
N LYS A 331 22.53 9.13 -20.43
CA LYS A 331 21.36 9.71 -19.76
C LYS A 331 20.06 9.29 -20.46
N ALA A 332 20.00 9.43 -21.78
CA ALA A 332 18.82 9.06 -22.56
C ALA A 332 18.47 7.57 -22.40
N THR A 333 19.46 6.67 -22.51
CA THR A 333 19.21 5.24 -22.32
C THR A 333 18.85 4.91 -20.87
N LEU A 334 19.51 5.51 -19.87
CA LEU A 334 19.13 5.34 -18.47
C LEU A 334 17.66 5.67 -18.23
N ILE A 335 17.17 6.80 -18.77
CA ILE A 335 15.76 7.22 -18.62
C ILE A 335 14.79 6.17 -19.17
N THR A 336 15.14 5.46 -20.26
CA THR A 336 14.29 4.37 -20.80
C THR A 336 14.21 3.13 -19.89
N HIS A 337 15.11 3.01 -18.91
CA HIS A 337 15.11 1.93 -17.92
C HIS A 337 14.50 2.33 -16.56
N LEU A 338 14.02 3.57 -16.44
CA LEU A 338 13.29 4.06 -15.26
C LEU A 338 11.77 4.00 -15.50
N SER A 339 10.99 4.20 -14.43
CA SER A 339 9.54 4.37 -14.52
C SER A 339 9.17 5.58 -15.38
N GLN A 340 7.99 5.50 -16.01
CA GLN A 340 7.39 6.64 -16.71
C GLN A 340 6.77 7.63 -15.72
N ASP A 341 6.33 7.17 -14.55
CA ASP A 341 5.92 8.02 -13.44
C ASP A 341 7.14 8.82 -12.93
N PRO A 342 7.12 10.16 -12.99
CA PRO A 342 8.24 10.97 -12.56
C PRO A 342 8.61 10.81 -11.09
N LEU A 343 7.63 10.58 -10.21
CA LEU A 343 7.84 10.40 -8.77
C LEU A 343 8.54 9.07 -8.48
N ILE A 344 8.09 7.99 -9.13
CA ILE A 344 8.76 6.68 -9.02
C ILE A 344 10.17 6.75 -9.61
N ALA A 345 10.34 7.40 -10.76
CA ALA A 345 11.64 7.58 -11.39
C ALA A 345 12.62 8.35 -10.50
N MET A 346 12.17 9.41 -9.80
CA MET A 346 12.99 10.13 -8.83
C MET A 346 13.48 9.21 -7.71
N ALA A 347 12.60 8.39 -7.14
CA ALA A 347 12.98 7.42 -6.10
C ALA A 347 13.98 6.36 -6.61
N GLN A 348 13.79 5.88 -7.84
CA GLN A 348 14.73 4.95 -8.48
C GLN A 348 16.11 5.59 -8.69
N ILE A 349 16.14 6.85 -9.14
CA ILE A 349 17.39 7.61 -9.33
C ILE A 349 18.11 7.83 -7.99
N ASP A 350 17.37 8.16 -6.93
CA ASP A 350 17.92 8.33 -5.58
C ASP A 350 18.58 7.04 -5.06
N GLU A 351 17.91 5.88 -5.21
CA GLU A 351 18.48 4.60 -4.76
C GLU A 351 19.73 4.21 -5.58
N LEU A 352 19.74 4.45 -6.90
CA LEU A 352 20.94 4.26 -7.72
C LEU A 352 22.08 5.18 -7.27
N TYR A 353 21.77 6.45 -7.02
CA TYR A 353 22.73 7.44 -6.55
C TYR A 353 23.35 7.00 -5.23
N HIS A 354 22.53 6.56 -4.28
CA HIS A 354 22.97 6.04 -2.99
C HIS A 354 23.91 4.84 -3.17
N GLN A 355 23.51 3.81 -3.92
CA GLN A 355 24.33 2.60 -4.10
C GLN A 355 25.68 2.92 -4.78
N ILE A 356 25.72 3.85 -5.74
CA ILE A 356 26.97 4.26 -6.40
C ILE A 356 27.84 5.13 -5.48
N ARG A 357 27.23 6.02 -4.69
CA ARG A 357 27.93 6.90 -3.75
C ARG A 357 28.57 6.11 -2.58
N ASP A 358 27.97 5.01 -2.18
CA ASP A 358 28.46 4.21 -1.06
C ASP A 358 29.36 3.05 -1.52
N ASN A 359 29.56 2.91 -2.85
CA ASN A 359 30.28 1.83 -3.53
C ASN A 359 29.62 0.44 -3.44
N ASP A 360 28.32 0.37 -3.10
CA ASP A 360 27.53 -0.85 -3.21
C ASP A 360 27.28 -1.23 -4.69
N LEU A 361 27.33 -0.23 -5.59
CA LEU A 361 27.24 -0.38 -7.04
C LEU A 361 28.47 0.23 -7.74
N VAL A 362 29.28 -0.62 -8.39
CA VAL A 362 30.50 -0.18 -9.08
C VAL A 362 30.20 0.18 -10.53
N VAL A 363 30.48 1.44 -10.92
CA VAL A 363 30.27 1.96 -12.28
C VAL A 363 31.38 2.94 -12.71
N PRO A 364 31.81 2.94 -13.99
CA PRO A 364 31.65 1.85 -14.97
C PRO A 364 32.53 0.62 -14.63
N GLN A 365 32.21 -0.55 -15.17
CA GLN A 365 33.04 -1.76 -14.97
C GLN A 365 34.34 -1.75 -15.80
N GLY A 366 35.37 -2.41 -15.27
CA GLY A 366 36.48 -2.95 -16.07
C GLY A 366 37.67 -2.03 -16.36
N TYR A 367 37.86 -0.91 -15.65
CA TYR A 367 39.08 -0.12 -15.83
C TYR A 367 40.26 -0.75 -15.06
N PHE A 368 41.11 -1.50 -15.79
CA PHE A 368 42.42 -1.95 -15.32
C PHE A 368 43.49 -1.31 -16.21
N PRO A 369 44.44 -0.52 -15.67
CA PRO A 369 45.60 -0.10 -16.44
C PRO A 369 46.39 -1.36 -16.85
N ASP A 370 46.86 -1.37 -18.09
CA ASP A 370 47.68 -2.44 -18.68
C ASP A 370 48.78 -2.91 -17.68
N PRO A 371 48.82 -4.20 -17.29
CA PRO A 371 49.71 -4.71 -16.25
C PRO A 371 51.14 -5.01 -16.74
N THR A 372 51.56 -4.46 -17.88
CA THR A 372 52.95 -4.57 -18.35
C THR A 372 53.91 -3.65 -17.57
N GLY A 373 53.96 -3.81 -16.25
CA GLY A 373 54.91 -3.07 -15.42
C GLY A 373 54.90 -3.49 -13.95
N PHE A 374 56.09 -3.77 -13.43
CA PHE A 374 56.43 -4.18 -12.05
C PHE A 374 56.01 -3.19 -10.93
N SER A 375 55.16 -2.21 -11.24
CA SER A 375 54.67 -1.12 -10.38
C SER A 375 53.36 -1.43 -9.66
N ALA A 376 52.78 -2.63 -9.83
CA ALA A 376 51.47 -3.00 -9.29
C ALA A 376 51.40 -3.00 -7.74
N TYR A 377 52.53 -3.00 -7.04
CA TYR A 377 52.56 -3.04 -5.57
C TYR A 377 52.52 -1.65 -4.89
N ILE A 378 52.63 -0.54 -5.63
CA ILE A 378 52.72 0.82 -5.05
C ILE A 378 51.42 1.66 -5.22
N PHE A 379 50.44 1.21 -6.02
CA PHE A 379 49.25 2.01 -6.40
C PHE A 379 47.94 1.61 -5.68
N TYR A 380 47.95 1.49 -4.36
CA TYR A 380 46.74 1.41 -3.52
C TYR A 380 46.03 2.77 -3.33
N LYS A 381 45.88 3.54 -4.43
CA LYS A 381 45.01 4.71 -4.56
C LYS A 381 44.26 4.53 -5.88
N ALA A 382 42.94 4.34 -5.83
CA ALA A 382 42.11 4.11 -7.02
C ALA A 382 42.49 5.06 -8.17
N ALA A 383 42.71 4.50 -9.37
CA ALA A 383 43.19 5.22 -10.54
C ALA A 383 42.32 6.47 -10.86
N PRO A 384 42.92 7.59 -11.30
CA PRO A 384 42.20 8.84 -11.59
C PRO A 384 40.99 8.67 -12.53
N GLU A 385 41.08 7.81 -13.55
CA GLU A 385 39.97 7.61 -14.51
C GLU A 385 38.77 6.86 -13.92
N ILE A 386 38.97 5.97 -12.93
CA ILE A 386 37.87 5.30 -12.21
C ILE A 386 37.07 6.32 -11.41
N LYS A 387 37.77 7.27 -10.77
CA LYS A 387 37.12 8.37 -10.04
C LYS A 387 36.33 9.28 -10.98
N ASP A 388 36.83 9.52 -12.18
CA ASP A 388 36.16 10.36 -13.18
C ASP A 388 34.88 9.70 -13.73
N GLY A 389 34.92 8.42 -14.09
CA GLY A 389 33.75 7.68 -14.61
C GLY A 389 32.60 7.61 -13.59
N ARG A 390 32.91 7.28 -12.33
CA ARG A 390 31.92 7.26 -11.25
C ARG A 390 31.29 8.63 -11.00
N LEU A 391 32.11 9.68 -10.92
CA LEU A 391 31.63 11.05 -10.71
C LEU A 391 30.70 11.50 -11.85
N ARG A 392 31.00 11.11 -13.09
CA ARG A 392 30.14 11.40 -14.24
C ARG A 392 28.79 10.70 -14.17
N VAL A 393 28.74 9.42 -13.77
CA VAL A 393 27.46 8.72 -13.57
C VAL A 393 26.65 9.40 -12.46
N LEU A 394 27.28 9.78 -11.35
CA LEU A 394 26.63 10.54 -10.28
C LEU A 394 26.06 11.87 -10.78
N ASN A 395 26.78 12.60 -11.64
CA ASN A 395 26.28 13.84 -12.24
C ASN A 395 25.12 13.59 -13.23
N ILE A 396 25.18 12.52 -14.03
CA ILE A 396 24.06 12.12 -14.90
C ILE A 396 22.81 11.85 -14.06
N LEU A 397 22.94 11.17 -12.91
CA LEU A 397 21.82 10.92 -12.00
C LEU A 397 21.24 12.21 -11.42
N LYS A 398 22.09 13.14 -10.95
CA LYS A 398 21.64 14.45 -10.45
C LYS A 398 20.83 15.22 -11.49
N GLU A 399 21.26 15.19 -12.74
CA GLU A 399 20.53 15.87 -13.82
C GLU A 399 19.25 15.14 -14.20
N ALA A 400 19.27 13.81 -14.31
CA ALA A 400 18.06 13.04 -14.57
C ALA A 400 17.01 13.25 -13.46
N TYR A 401 17.46 13.41 -12.21
CA TYR A 401 16.60 13.73 -11.08
C TYR A 401 15.89 15.08 -11.26
N VAL A 402 16.65 16.14 -11.63
CA VAL A 402 16.08 17.46 -11.89
C VAL A 402 15.12 17.42 -13.08
N ASP A 403 15.47 16.74 -14.17
CA ASP A 403 14.59 16.57 -15.33
C ASP A 403 13.25 15.91 -14.93
N LYS A 404 13.29 14.90 -14.05
CA LYS A 404 12.08 14.21 -13.57
C LYS A 404 11.25 15.07 -12.62
N LEU A 405 11.89 15.85 -11.76
CA LEU A 405 11.18 16.83 -10.93
C LEU A 405 10.53 17.93 -11.79
N GLU A 406 11.20 18.39 -12.84
CA GLU A 406 10.61 19.32 -13.80
C GLU A 406 9.43 18.69 -14.55
N GLN A 407 9.57 17.45 -15.00
CA GLN A 407 8.48 16.70 -15.63
C GLN A 407 7.28 16.56 -14.69
N LEU A 408 7.50 16.29 -13.39
CA LEU A 408 6.43 16.22 -12.39
C LEU A 408 5.62 17.52 -12.32
N VAL A 409 6.31 18.67 -12.30
CA VAL A 409 5.67 20.00 -12.29
C VAL A 409 4.90 20.25 -13.59
N GLN A 410 5.50 19.93 -14.75
CA GLN A 410 4.88 20.13 -16.05
C GLN A 410 3.64 19.26 -16.26
N ASN A 411 3.57 18.09 -15.63
CA ASN A 411 2.46 17.15 -15.76
C ASN A 411 1.25 17.49 -14.88
N VAL A 412 1.35 18.42 -13.92
CA VAL A 412 0.23 18.82 -13.03
C VAL A 412 -1.09 19.09 -13.78
N PRO A 413 -1.11 19.75 -14.95
CA PRO A 413 -2.34 19.96 -15.72
C PRO A 413 -2.99 18.67 -16.24
N GLU A 414 -2.24 17.60 -16.41
CA GLU A 414 -2.71 16.32 -16.96
C GLU A 414 -3.13 15.33 -15.87
N VAL A 415 -2.80 15.60 -14.60
CA VAL A 415 -3.09 14.72 -13.46
C VAL A 415 -4.44 15.06 -12.82
N GLU A 416 -5.26 14.03 -12.59
CA GLU A 416 -6.53 14.15 -11.86
C GLU A 416 -6.30 14.68 -10.44
N GLU A 417 -7.26 15.43 -9.90
CA GLU A 417 -7.09 16.15 -8.63
C GLU A 417 -6.73 15.21 -7.48
N GLU A 418 -7.42 14.08 -7.39
CA GLU A 418 -7.25 13.05 -6.37
C GLU A 418 -5.85 12.40 -6.39
N GLN A 419 -5.16 12.48 -7.52
CA GLN A 419 -3.83 11.89 -7.74
C GLN A 419 -2.69 12.89 -7.51
N ARG A 420 -2.99 14.17 -7.27
CA ARG A 420 -1.96 15.20 -7.04
C ARG A 420 -1.36 15.08 -5.64
N ILE A 421 -0.06 15.35 -5.53
CA ILE A 421 0.64 15.42 -4.25
C ILE A 421 0.03 16.57 -3.43
N GLY A 422 -0.25 16.30 -2.15
CA GLY A 422 -0.97 17.19 -1.26
C GLY A 422 -2.49 17.01 -1.24
N TYR A 423 -3.08 16.25 -2.18
CA TYR A 423 -4.51 16.03 -2.19
C TYR A 423 -4.99 15.38 -0.89
N GLY A 424 -6.03 15.95 -0.29
CA GLY A 424 -6.59 15.49 0.99
C GLY A 424 -5.74 15.82 2.23
N SER A 425 -4.55 16.43 2.07
CA SER A 425 -3.75 16.88 3.21
C SER A 425 -4.41 18.08 3.88
N LYS A 426 -4.71 17.96 5.18
CA LYS A 426 -5.33 19.05 5.95
C LYS A 426 -4.31 19.98 6.62
N ALA A 427 -3.06 19.54 6.72
CA ALA A 427 -2.04 20.17 7.55
C ALA A 427 -0.90 20.79 6.75
N GLU A 428 -0.70 20.36 5.50
CA GLU A 428 0.44 20.74 4.67
C GLU A 428 -0.03 21.14 3.27
N THR A 429 0.63 22.14 2.68
CA THR A 429 0.38 22.51 1.28
C THR A 429 0.99 21.47 0.33
N PRO A 430 0.52 21.35 -0.92
CA PRO A 430 1.09 20.46 -1.93
C PRO A 430 2.63 20.52 -2.04
N GLY A 431 3.20 21.72 -2.04
CA GLY A 431 4.65 21.96 -2.07
C GLY A 431 5.36 21.47 -0.82
N ASN A 432 4.77 21.62 0.37
CA ASN A 432 5.35 21.08 1.61
C ASN A 432 5.36 19.54 1.61
N VAL A 433 4.29 18.92 1.11
CA VAL A 433 4.21 17.46 0.99
C VAL A 433 5.25 16.95 -0.01
N LEU A 434 5.39 17.60 -1.18
CA LEU A 434 6.44 17.29 -2.15
C LEU A 434 7.85 17.47 -1.56
N GLN A 435 8.08 18.57 -0.83
CA GLN A 435 9.36 18.81 -0.16
C GLN A 435 9.68 17.71 0.85
N ALA A 436 8.69 17.25 1.63
CA ALA A 436 8.87 16.16 2.58
C ALA A 436 9.25 14.82 1.92
N MET A 437 8.78 14.56 0.70
CA MET A 437 9.22 13.42 -0.11
C MET A 437 10.68 13.59 -0.57
N ILE A 438 11.02 14.77 -1.10
CA ILE A 438 12.37 15.11 -1.58
C ILE A 438 13.41 15.07 -0.45
N ASP A 439 13.06 15.55 0.75
CA ASP A 439 13.96 15.59 1.91
C ASP A 439 14.40 14.19 2.38
N ARG A 440 13.62 13.15 2.04
CA ARG A 440 13.97 11.75 2.31
C ARG A 440 14.90 11.15 1.26
N GLN A 441 15.06 11.83 0.13
CA GLN A 441 15.89 11.39 -0.98
C GLN A 441 17.28 11.98 -0.81
N THR A 442 18.26 11.11 -0.68
CA THR A 442 19.65 11.45 -0.39
C THR A 442 20.26 12.33 -1.48
N ILE A 443 19.88 12.12 -2.74
CA ILE A 443 20.40 12.90 -3.88
C ILE A 443 20.05 14.40 -3.78
N SER A 444 18.98 14.77 -3.06
CA SER A 444 18.48 16.14 -2.98
C SER A 444 19.51 17.13 -2.40
N VAL A 445 20.34 16.69 -1.45
CA VAL A 445 21.39 17.53 -0.82
C VAL A 445 22.55 17.85 -1.78
N ASP A 446 22.61 17.10 -2.87
CA ASP A 446 23.70 17.07 -3.84
C ASP A 446 23.31 17.74 -5.18
N VAL A 447 22.05 18.15 -5.32
CA VAL A 447 21.50 18.93 -6.42
C VAL A 447 21.44 20.42 -6.02
N PRO A 448 21.53 21.39 -6.95
CA PRO A 448 21.42 22.80 -6.59
C PRO A 448 20.11 23.13 -5.85
N HIS A 449 20.23 23.55 -4.58
CA HIS A 449 19.08 23.86 -3.72
C HIS A 449 18.11 24.88 -4.35
N ASN A 450 18.64 25.88 -5.05
CA ASN A 450 17.81 26.88 -5.75
C ASN A 450 16.97 26.27 -6.87
N ALA A 451 17.46 25.22 -7.55
CA ALA A 451 16.70 24.52 -8.58
C ALA A 451 15.56 23.71 -7.97
N VAL A 452 15.83 22.94 -6.91
CA VAL A 452 14.81 22.14 -6.20
C VAL A 452 13.74 23.05 -5.61
N SER A 453 14.13 24.10 -4.89
CA SER A 453 13.19 25.04 -4.27
C SER A 453 12.31 25.75 -5.30
N ALA A 454 12.86 26.13 -6.45
CA ALA A 454 12.07 26.74 -7.53
C ALA A 454 11.05 25.76 -8.13
N LEU A 455 11.42 24.49 -8.30
CA LEU A 455 10.52 23.46 -8.82
C LEU A 455 9.41 23.08 -7.83
N VAL A 456 9.72 22.99 -6.54
CA VAL A 456 8.72 22.79 -5.48
C VAL A 456 7.71 23.94 -5.44
N GLN A 457 8.20 25.18 -5.54
CA GLN A 457 7.33 26.36 -5.65
C GLN A 457 6.48 26.30 -6.93
N GLY A 458 7.07 25.94 -8.07
CA GLY A 458 6.35 25.78 -9.32
C GLY A 458 5.26 24.71 -9.26
N TYR A 459 5.48 23.63 -8.51
CA TYR A 459 4.47 22.61 -8.24
C TYR A 459 3.29 23.18 -7.47
N GLU A 460 3.56 23.86 -6.34
CA GLU A 460 2.54 24.54 -5.52
C GLU A 460 1.69 25.49 -6.39
N GLU A 461 2.34 26.37 -7.14
CA GLU A 461 1.67 27.33 -8.02
C GLU A 461 0.80 26.64 -9.08
N ALA A 462 1.28 25.55 -9.68
CA ALA A 462 0.55 24.80 -10.70
C ALA A 462 -0.71 24.11 -10.14
N VAL A 463 -0.64 23.60 -8.90
CA VAL A 463 -1.80 22.99 -8.23
C VAL A 463 -2.83 24.06 -7.85
N THR A 464 -2.40 25.12 -7.15
CA THR A 464 -3.32 26.17 -6.66
C THR A 464 -3.96 26.98 -7.78
N ALA A 465 -3.23 27.31 -8.86
CA ALA A 465 -3.79 28.07 -9.97
C ALA A 465 -4.98 27.37 -10.66
N ARG A 466 -5.03 26.03 -10.60
CA ARG A 466 -6.13 25.23 -11.16
C ARG A 466 -7.34 25.23 -10.24
N GLU A 467 -7.14 25.15 -8.92
CA GLU A 467 -8.22 25.24 -7.93
C GLU A 467 -8.99 26.57 -8.08
N GLU A 468 -8.27 27.69 -8.20
CA GLU A 468 -8.88 29.01 -8.42
C GLU A 468 -9.60 29.16 -9.78
N HIS A 469 -9.21 28.38 -10.80
CA HIS A 469 -9.88 28.39 -12.10
C HIS A 469 -11.19 27.59 -12.05
N VAL A 470 -11.21 26.45 -11.35
CA VAL A 470 -12.42 25.63 -11.16
C VAL A 470 -13.47 26.40 -10.35
N GLU A 471 -13.07 27.06 -9.25
CA GLU A 471 -13.99 27.89 -8.45
C GLU A 471 -14.61 29.03 -9.27
N ARG A 472 -13.79 29.74 -10.07
CA ARG A 472 -14.27 30.84 -10.92
C ARG A 472 -15.21 30.40 -12.04
N VAL A 473 -15.04 29.19 -12.58
CA VAL A 473 -15.95 28.64 -13.61
C VAL A 473 -17.29 28.26 -12.98
N ASN A 474 -17.27 27.69 -11.77
CA ASN A 474 -18.49 27.30 -11.06
C ASN A 474 -19.30 28.51 -10.54
N ASP A 475 -18.65 29.64 -10.24
CA ASP A 475 -19.34 30.88 -9.85
C ASP A 475 -20.03 31.61 -11.03
N ILE A 476 -19.73 31.23 -12.28
CA ILE A 476 -20.26 31.86 -13.51
C ILE A 476 -21.40 31.04 -14.15
N THR A 477 -21.63 29.81 -13.69
CA THR A 477 -22.74 28.92 -14.09
C THR A 477 -23.83 28.89 -13.04
#